data_AF-A0A2V5PTM9-F1
#
_entry.id   AF-A0A2V5PTM9-F1
#
_cell.length_a   1.000
_cell.length_b   1.000
_cell.length_c   1.000
_cell.angle_alpha   90.00
_cell.angle_beta   90.00
_cell.angle_gamma   90.00
#
_symmetry.space_group_name_H-M   'P 1'
#
loop_
_entity.id
_entity.type
_entity.pdbx_description
1 polymer ?
#
loop_
_entity_poly.entity_id
_entity_poly.type
_entity_poly.pdbx_seq_one_letter_code
_entity_poly.pdbx_strand_id
1 'polypeptide(L)'
;MRPASNRESEMFKLKVARGQASYLTQLHGRPYVVMQTPHDAQCNQAPFDTFNTGRFIAVDAAEAADYAAGGCRLMEEESGK
;
A
#
# COMPACT_ATOMS: atom_id res chain seq x y z
N MET A 1 18.15 21.10 -10.98
CA MET A 1 16.88 20.60 -10.39
C MET A 1 17.24 19.85 -9.12
N ARG A 2 16.80 20.31 -7.94
CA ARG A 2 16.92 19.50 -6.72
C ARG A 2 15.91 18.36 -6.85
N PRO A 3 16.27 17.09 -6.64
CA PRO A 3 15.27 16.03 -6.60
C PRO A 3 14.22 16.43 -5.57
N ALA A 4 12.94 16.32 -5.92
CA ALA A 4 11.84 16.46 -4.97
C ALA A 4 12.25 15.67 -3.71
N SER A 5 12.16 16.30 -2.54
CA SER A 5 12.67 15.69 -1.33
C SER A 5 12.06 14.29 -1.24
N ASN A 6 12.87 13.26 -0.93
CA ASN A 6 12.46 11.86 -1.01
C ASN A 6 11.05 11.63 -0.39
N ARG A 7 10.74 12.40 0.66
CA ARG A 7 9.47 12.48 1.37
C ARG A 7 8.26 12.89 0.52
N GLU A 8 8.37 13.86 -0.39
CA GLU A 8 7.27 14.29 -1.25
C GLU A 8 6.89 13.21 -2.26
N SER A 9 7.89 12.53 -2.84
CA SER A 9 7.67 11.38 -3.70
C SER A 9 7.04 10.20 -2.94
N GLU A 10 7.44 9.96 -1.69
CA GLU A 10 6.83 8.92 -0.85
C GLU A 10 5.36 9.23 -0.53
N MET A 11 5.06 10.49 -0.16
CA MET A 11 3.69 10.92 0.13
C MET A 11 2.80 10.83 -1.10
N PHE A 12 3.32 11.14 -2.29
CA PHE A 12 2.60 10.95 -3.54
C PHE A 12 2.28 9.47 -3.77
N LYS A 13 3.28 8.59 -3.64
CA LYS A 13 3.08 7.13 -3.79
C LYS A 13 2.05 6.58 -2.79
N LEU A 14 2.08 7.03 -1.53
CA LEU A 14 1.10 6.66 -0.52
C LEU A 14 -0.32 7.10 -0.92
N LYS A 15 -0.48 8.34 -1.41
CA LYS A 15 -1.79 8.83 -1.89
C LYS A 15 -2.32 8.00 -3.05
N VAL A 16 -1.47 7.65 -4.01
CA VAL A 16 -1.85 6.80 -5.14
C VAL A 16 -2.26 5.41 -4.65
N ALA A 17 -1.49 4.80 -3.75
CA ALA A 17 -1.82 3.49 -3.19
C ALA A 17 -3.16 3.51 -2.41
N ARG A 18 -3.44 4.58 -1.64
CA ARG A 18 -4.73 4.77 -0.96
C ARG A 18 -5.88 4.91 -1.93
N GLY A 19 -5.74 5.75 -2.96
CA GLY A 19 -6.75 5.90 -4.01
C GLY A 19 -7.07 4.57 -4.71
N GLN A 20 -6.04 3.75 -4.96
CA GLN A 20 -6.21 2.42 -5.53
C GLN A 20 -6.88 1.44 -4.57
N ALA A 21 -6.49 1.40 -3.30
CA ALA A 21 -7.18 0.58 -2.30
C ALA A 21 -8.66 0.93 -2.21
N SER A 22 -9.02 2.22 -2.21
CA SER A 22 -10.41 2.67 -2.24
C SER A 22 -11.14 2.26 -3.53
N TYR A 23 -10.47 2.30 -4.68
CA TYR A 23 -11.04 1.87 -5.96
C TYR A 23 -11.30 0.36 -5.98
N LEU A 24 -10.30 -0.45 -5.58
CA LEU A 24 -10.43 -1.91 -5.48
C LEU A 24 -11.51 -2.32 -4.48
N THR A 25 -11.64 -1.58 -3.38
CA THR A 25 -12.72 -1.79 -2.40
C THR A 25 -14.10 -1.61 -3.04
N GLN A 26 -14.27 -0.58 -3.86
CA GLN A 26 -15.52 -0.34 -4.59
C GLN A 26 -15.77 -1.38 -5.69
N LEU A 27 -14.71 -1.82 -6.38
CA LEU A 27 -14.80 -2.76 -7.48
C LEU A 27 -15.16 -4.18 -7.02
N HIS A 28 -14.52 -4.66 -5.96
CA HIS A 28 -14.67 -6.05 -5.48
C HIS A 28 -15.63 -6.18 -4.29
N GLY A 29 -16.03 -5.08 -3.65
CA GLY A 29 -16.91 -5.09 -2.48
C GLY A 29 -16.24 -5.68 -1.22
N ARG A 30 -14.91 -5.69 -1.17
CA ARG A 30 -14.09 -6.18 -0.05
C ARG A 30 -13.13 -5.11 0.41
N PRO A 31 -12.81 -4.98 1.70
CA PRO A 31 -11.89 -3.96 2.18
C PRO A 31 -10.47 -4.21 1.66
N TYR A 32 -9.88 -3.22 0.99
CA TYR A 32 -8.45 -3.20 0.67
C TYR A 32 -7.73 -2.21 1.58
N VAL A 33 -6.54 -2.57 2.02
CA VAL A 33 -5.68 -1.76 2.87
C VAL A 33 -4.35 -1.49 2.19
N VAL A 34 -3.71 -0.38 2.56
CA VAL A 34 -2.38 -0.05 2.08
C VAL A 34 -1.35 -0.54 3.07
N MET A 35 -0.35 -1.25 2.57
CA MET A 35 0.81 -1.67 3.34
C MET A 35 2.08 -1.04 2.78
N GLN A 36 3.00 -0.69 3.67
CA GLN A 36 4.34 -0.29 3.33
C GLN A 36 5.21 -1.53 3.13
N THR A 37 5.84 -1.61 1.96
CA THR A 37 6.83 -2.61 1.60
C THR A 37 8.24 -2.09 1.97
N PRO A 38 8.95 -2.74 2.90
CA PRO A 38 10.39 -2.58 3.00
C PRO A 38 11.07 -2.95 1.67
N HIS A 39 12.22 -2.36 1.40
CA HIS A 39 12.98 -2.54 0.16
C HIS A 39 13.37 -4.02 -0.13
N ASP A 40 13.30 -4.89 0.89
CA ASP A 40 13.66 -6.32 0.85
C ASP A 40 12.50 -7.26 1.27
N ALA A 41 11.27 -6.76 1.39
CA ALA A 41 10.15 -7.59 1.85
C ALA A 41 9.57 -8.49 0.73
N GLN A 42 9.20 -9.72 1.10
CA GLN A 42 8.62 -10.71 0.19
C GLN A 42 7.19 -10.36 -0.26
N CYS A 43 6.63 -9.27 0.24
CA CYS A 43 5.31 -8.74 -0.11
C CYS A 43 5.14 -8.36 -1.59
N ASN A 44 6.21 -8.36 -2.39
CA ASN A 44 6.14 -8.08 -3.83
C ASN A 44 5.45 -9.20 -4.63
N GLN A 45 5.16 -10.36 -4.04
CA GLN A 45 4.43 -11.46 -4.67
C GLN A 45 2.91 -11.32 -4.53
N ALA A 46 2.41 -10.11 -4.69
CA ALA A 46 0.99 -9.87 -4.53
C ALA A 46 0.19 -10.30 -5.78
N PRO A 47 -1.06 -10.78 -5.61
CA PRO A 47 -1.85 -11.29 -6.71
C PRO A 47 -2.16 -10.20 -7.75
N PHE A 48 -2.64 -10.62 -8.93
CA PHE A 48 -2.87 -9.76 -10.11
C PHE A 48 -3.66 -8.47 -9.84
N ASP A 49 -4.51 -8.46 -8.80
CA ASP A 49 -5.35 -7.32 -8.41
C ASP A 49 -4.67 -6.34 -7.43
N THR A 50 -3.34 -6.38 -7.32
CA THR A 50 -2.59 -5.50 -6.41
C THR A 50 -1.82 -4.43 -7.16
N PHE A 51 -1.78 -3.24 -6.55
CA PHE A 51 -1.07 -2.09 -7.10
C PHE A 51 0.14 -1.76 -6.25
N ASN A 52 1.34 -1.92 -6.82
CA ASN A 52 2.61 -1.70 -6.13
C ASN A 52 3.33 -0.45 -6.67
N THR A 53 3.59 0.51 -5.79
CA THR A 53 4.35 1.75 -6.09
C THR A 53 5.85 1.63 -5.78
N GLY A 54 6.31 0.42 -5.50
CA GLY A 54 7.62 0.05 -4.98
C GLY A 54 7.69 0.08 -3.44
N ARG A 55 7.12 1.13 -2.81
CA ARG A 55 7.15 1.37 -1.34
C ARG A 55 5.81 1.08 -0.66
N PHE A 56 4.72 1.13 -1.41
CA PHE A 56 3.37 0.88 -0.90
C PHE A 56 2.60 -0.02 -1.84
N ILE A 57 1.82 -0.91 -1.24
CA ILE A 57 0.99 -1.89 -1.93
C ILE A 57 -0.43 -1.87 -1.39
N ALA A 58 -1.43 -1.95 -2.26
CA ALA A 58 -2.81 -2.18 -1.87
C ALA A 58 -3.09 -3.69 -1.89
N VAL A 59 -3.60 -4.24 -0.79
CA VAL A 59 -3.90 -5.68 -0.61
C VAL A 59 -5.26 -5.86 0.05
N ASP A 60 -5.91 -7.00 -0.14
CA ASP A 60 -7.15 -7.33 0.57
C ASP A 60 -6.87 -7.37 2.09
N ALA A 61 -7.77 -6.80 2.89
CA ALA A 61 -7.61 -6.76 4.35
C ALA A 61 -7.58 -8.17 4.97
N ALA A 62 -8.20 -9.16 4.33
CA ALA A 62 -8.12 -10.56 4.74
C ALA A 62 -6.70 -11.14 4.57
N GLU A 63 -5.95 -10.68 3.57
CA GLU A 63 -4.57 -11.12 3.30
C GLU A 63 -3.54 -10.25 4.01
N ALA A 64 -3.92 -9.09 4.54
CA ALA A 64 -3.01 -8.14 5.19
C ALA A 64 -2.17 -8.76 6.32
N ALA A 65 -2.70 -9.78 7.00
CA ALA A 65 -1.97 -10.53 8.02
C ALA A 65 -0.80 -11.33 7.44
N ASP A 66 -0.99 -11.98 6.29
CA ASP A 66 0.07 -12.72 5.59
C ASP A 66 1.16 -11.78 5.08
N TYR A 67 0.77 -10.62 4.54
CA TYR A 67 1.73 -9.59 4.16
C TYR A 67 2.50 -9.03 5.36
N ALA A 68 1.83 -8.87 6.52
CA ALA A 68 2.50 -8.46 7.75
C ALA A 68 3.52 -9.51 8.22
N ALA A 69 3.17 -10.79 8.13
CA ALA A 69 4.09 -11.89 8.41
C ALA A 69 5.28 -11.92 7.41
N GLY A 70 5.06 -11.50 6.17
CA GLY A 70 6.08 -11.30 5.13
C GLY A 70 6.98 -10.06 5.32
N GLY A 71 6.79 -9.31 6.41
CA GLY A 71 7.60 -8.15 6.78
C GLY A 71 7.02 -6.79 6.35
N CYS A 72 5.81 -6.75 5.78
CA CYS A 72 5.14 -5.48 5.49
C CYS A 72 4.53 -4.84 6.72
N ARG A 73 4.35 -3.52 6.66
CA ARG A 73 3.70 -2.76 7.73
C ARG A 73 2.42 -2.15 7.24
N LEU A 74 1.32 -2.34 7.97
CA LEU A 74 0.07 -1.67 7.67
C LEU A 74 0.29 -0.15 7.75
N MET A 75 -0.13 0.58 6.71
CA MET A 75 -0.20 2.03 6.80
C MET A 75 -1.47 2.36 7.53
N GLU A 76 -1.36 2.75 8.80
CA GLU A 76 -2.49 3.30 9.53
C GLU A 76 -3.10 4.43 8.68
N GLU A 77 -4.41 4.35 8.43
CA GLU A 77 -5.14 5.53 8.04
C GLU A 77 -4.90 6.54 9.16
N GLU A 78 -4.38 7.73 8.81
CA GLU A 78 -4.52 8.88 9.69
C GLU A 78 -6.03 9.09 9.82
N SER A 79 -6.64 8.44 10.81
CA SER A 79 -7.96 8.76 11.29
C SER A 79 -7.86 10.19 11.76
N GLY A 80 -8.40 11.09 10.93
CA GLY A 80 -8.43 12.52 11.17
C GLY A 80 -8.95 12.78 12.57
N LYS A 81 -8.14 13.49 13.36
CA LYS A 81 -8.56 14.17 14.57
C LYS A 81 -8.76 15.64 14.27
#